data_AF-A0A482XF02-F1
#
_entry.id   AF-A0A482XF02-F1
#
_cell.length_a   1.000
_cell.length_b   1.000
_cell.length_c   1.000
_cell.angle_alpha   90.00
_cell.angle_beta   90.00
_cell.angle_gamma   90.00
#
_symmetry.space_group_name_H-M   'P 1'
#
loop_
_entity.id
_entity.type
_entity.pdbx_description
1 polymer ?
#
loop_
_entity_poly.entity_id
_entity_poly.type
_entity_poly.pdbx_seq_one_letter_code
_entity_poly.pdbx_strand_id
1 'polypeptide(L)'
;MTIGTMLDVFGGVKSVFKIRRTHIDSTIFRLHYRVTTSALIACCLMLAAKQFVGNPIECVHGKDIPAEVIDTWCWIHSTYTVQAAFTRKVGVDVPYPGVDNTRGGNPADRRVYRFY
;
A
#
# COMPACT_ATOMS: atom_id res chain seq x y z
N MET A 1 12.55 10.30 -7.86
CA MET A 1 13.09 10.92 -6.63
C MET A 1 14.59 10.70 -6.62
N THR A 2 15.40 11.75 -6.76
CA THR A 2 16.85 11.66 -7.02
C THR A 2 17.63 11.25 -5.78
N ILE A 3 18.71 10.48 -5.96
CA ILE A 3 19.59 9.95 -4.89
C ILE A 3 20.08 11.04 -3.92
N GLY A 4 20.25 12.28 -4.40
CA GLY A 4 20.63 13.42 -3.55
C GLY A 4 19.63 13.76 -2.45
N THR A 5 18.32 13.68 -2.74
CA THR A 5 17.27 13.93 -1.73
C THR A 5 17.22 12.84 -0.66
N MET A 6 17.51 11.58 -1.02
CA MET A 6 17.56 10.46 -0.08
C MET A 6 18.71 10.65 0.93
N LEU A 7 19.88 11.10 0.48
CA LEU A 7 21.05 11.32 1.34
C LEU A 7 20.86 12.45 2.36
N ASP A 8 20.10 13.48 2.01
CA ASP A 8 19.79 14.60 2.92
C ASP A 8 18.87 14.15 4.08
N VAL A 9 17.94 13.23 3.81
CA VAL A 9 17.13 12.57 4.85
C VAL A 9 18.02 11.78 5.82
N PHE A 10 19.01 11.04 5.32
CA PHE A 10 19.97 10.34 6.19
C PHE A 10 20.79 11.31 7.05
N GLY A 11 21.12 12.50 6.52
CA GLY A 11 21.75 13.59 7.29
C GLY A 11 20.89 14.09 8.44
N GLY A 12 19.60 14.33 8.18
CA GLY A 12 18.61 14.73 9.20
C GLY A 12 18.40 13.66 10.28
N VAL A 13 18.32 12.39 9.90
CA VAL A 13 18.19 11.25 10.83
C VAL A 13 19.42 11.11 11.73
N LYS A 14 20.64 11.34 11.21
CA LYS A 14 21.87 11.30 12.00
C LYS A 14 21.87 12.29 13.17
N SER A 15 21.20 13.43 13.01
CA SER A 15 21.03 14.43 14.08
C SER A 15 20.18 13.89 15.24
N VAL A 16 19.14 13.10 14.94
CA VAL A 16 18.23 12.50 15.94
C VAL A 16 18.94 11.47 16.80
N PHE A 17 19.92 10.74 16.23
CA PHE A 17 20.73 9.76 16.97
C PHE A 17 21.91 10.39 17.74
N LYS A 18 22.10 11.71 17.71
CA LYS A 18 23.20 12.36 18.43
C LYS A 18 22.97 12.30 19.94
N ILE A 19 23.82 11.51 20.61
CA ILE A 19 23.81 11.38 22.08
C ILE A 19 24.24 12.71 22.71
N ARG A 20 23.32 13.39 23.40
CA ARG A 20 23.65 14.54 24.25
C ARG A 20 24.31 14.07 25.55
N ARG A 21 25.40 14.75 25.92
CA ARG A 21 26.30 14.42 27.05
C ARG A 21 25.80 14.91 28.41
N THR A 22 24.95 15.94 28.44
CA THR A 22 24.32 16.47 29.64
C THR A 22 22.88 15.97 29.75
N HIS A 23 22.51 15.48 30.93
CA HIS A 23 21.19 14.90 31.19
C HIS A 23 20.57 15.58 32.41
N ILE A 24 19.44 16.26 32.19
CA ILE A 24 18.68 16.94 33.25
C ILE A 24 17.37 16.17 33.53
N ASP A 25 16.99 15.23 32.66
CA ASP A 25 15.67 14.59 32.65
C ASP A 25 15.62 13.17 33.24
N SER A 26 14.41 12.75 33.63
CA SER A 26 14.09 11.39 34.10
C SER A 26 14.27 10.31 33.01
N THR A 27 14.55 9.08 33.44
CA THR A 27 14.82 7.91 32.58
C THR A 27 13.64 7.56 31.67
N ILE A 28 12.41 7.74 32.14
CA ILE A 28 11.17 7.46 31.39
C ILE A 28 11.03 8.44 30.22
N PHE A 29 11.22 9.73 30.46
CA PHE A 29 11.18 10.72 29.39
C PHE A 29 12.26 10.44 28.35
N ARG A 30 13.48 10.06 28.78
CA ARG A 30 14.57 9.67 27.87
C ARG A 30 14.20 8.50 26.96
N LEU A 31 13.54 7.48 27.50
CA LEU A 31 13.08 6.35 26.71
C LEU A 31 12.08 6.81 25.63
N HIS A 32 11.17 7.72 25.99
CA HIS A 32 10.12 8.21 25.09
C HIS A 32 10.68 9.05 23.93
N TYR A 33 11.47 10.09 24.19
CA TYR A 33 11.90 10.97 23.09
C TYR A 33 13.08 10.43 22.27
N ARG A 34 13.87 9.49 22.81
CA ARG A 34 14.99 8.87 22.06
C ARG A 34 14.65 7.50 21.50
N VAL A 35 14.18 6.57 22.32
CA VAL A 35 14.09 5.15 21.92
C VAL A 35 12.82 4.90 21.11
N THR A 36 11.65 5.30 21.60
CA THR A 36 10.42 5.07 20.85
C THR A 36 10.38 5.88 19.55
N THR A 37 10.83 7.15 19.57
CA THR A 37 10.90 7.97 18.36
C THR A 37 11.85 7.40 17.31
N SER A 38 13.04 6.93 17.70
CA SER A 38 13.98 6.32 16.75
C SER A 38 13.48 5.00 16.19
N ALA A 39 12.83 4.16 17.00
CA ALA A 39 12.22 2.91 16.56
C ALA A 39 11.09 3.14 15.55
N LEU A 40 10.22 4.12 15.79
CA LEU A 40 9.15 4.50 14.86
C LEU A 40 9.72 5.03 13.54
N ILE A 41 10.74 5.90 13.59
CA ILE A 41 11.42 6.40 12.39
C ILE A 41 12.05 5.25 11.58
N ALA A 42 12.71 4.31 12.25
CA ALA A 42 13.29 3.13 11.58
C ALA A 42 12.22 2.26 10.92
N CYS A 43 11.08 2.06 11.58
CA CYS A 43 9.94 1.33 11.02
C CYS A 43 9.37 2.04 9.77
N CYS A 44 9.18 3.36 9.84
CA CYS A 44 8.74 4.16 8.69
C CYS A 44 9.71 4.06 7.50
N LEU A 45 11.02 4.13 7.76
CA LEU A 45 12.04 3.97 6.72
C LEU A 45 12.07 2.55 6.14
N MET A 46 11.83 1.52 6.96
CA MET A 46 11.77 0.14 6.50
C MET A 46 10.53 -0.12 5.63
N LEU A 47 9.36 0.40 6.02
CA LEU A 47 8.14 0.37 5.20
C LEU A 47 8.34 1.17 3.91
N ALA A 48 9.00 2.31 3.99
CA ALA A 48 9.32 3.10 2.81
C ALA A 48 10.27 2.33 1.88
N ALA A 49 11.32 1.69 2.39
CA ALA A 49 12.21 0.87 1.57
C ALA A 49 11.45 -0.27 0.86
N LYS A 50 10.47 -0.89 1.54
CA LYS A 50 9.61 -1.92 0.96
C LYS A 50 8.75 -1.40 -0.21
N GLN A 51 8.29 -0.15 -0.16
CA GLN A 51 7.51 0.45 -1.25
C GLN A 51 8.37 0.92 -2.44
N PHE A 52 9.70 0.98 -2.28
CA PHE A 52 10.65 1.37 -3.34
C PHE A 52 11.34 0.18 -4.02
N VAL A 53 11.25 -1.03 -3.45
CA VAL A 53 11.91 -2.24 -3.98
C VAL A 53 10.85 -3.24 -4.44
N GLY A 54 10.52 -3.19 -5.75
CA GLY A 54 9.62 -4.15 -6.42
C GLY A 54 8.28 -3.55 -6.84
N ASN A 55 7.41 -4.41 -7.41
CA ASN A 55 6.04 -4.04 -7.77
C ASN A 55 5.15 -4.11 -6.51
N PRO A 56 4.34 -3.07 -6.23
CA PRO A 56 3.58 -2.98 -4.98
C PRO A 56 2.44 -4.02 -4.88
N ILE A 57 1.98 -4.55 -6.01
CA ILE A 57 1.01 -5.65 -6.14
C ILE A 57 1.13 -6.25 -7.54
N GLU A 58 0.90 -7.56 -7.68
CA GLU A 58 0.73 -8.23 -8.98
C GLU A 58 -0.72 -8.72 -9.11
N CYS A 59 -1.41 -8.28 -10.16
CA CYS A 59 -2.79 -8.62 -10.46
C CYS A 59 -2.89 -9.71 -11.54
N VAL A 60 -3.83 -10.63 -11.37
CA VAL A 60 -4.12 -11.68 -12.37
C VAL A 60 -4.88 -11.06 -13.55
N HIS A 61 -4.33 -11.15 -14.77
CA HIS A 61 -4.98 -10.60 -15.97
C HIS A 61 -4.83 -11.47 -17.23
N GLY A 62 -5.69 -11.25 -18.22
CA GLY A 62 -5.62 -11.86 -19.55
C GLY A 62 -4.58 -11.18 -20.45
N LYS A 63 -4.07 -11.88 -21.48
CA LYS A 63 -2.96 -11.42 -22.36
C LYS A 63 -3.22 -10.16 -23.18
N ASP A 64 -4.42 -9.58 -23.09
CA ASP A 64 -4.88 -8.49 -23.96
C ASP A 64 -4.38 -7.11 -23.51
N ILE A 65 -3.88 -6.97 -22.28
CA ILE A 65 -3.52 -5.69 -21.64
C ILE A 65 -2.13 -5.82 -20.96
N PRO A 66 -1.25 -4.81 -21.03
CA PRO A 66 0.04 -4.83 -20.33
C PRO A 66 -0.12 -4.87 -18.80
N ALA A 67 0.65 -5.74 -18.14
CA ALA A 67 0.59 -6.00 -16.71
C ALA A 67 0.76 -4.72 -15.85
N GLU A 68 1.69 -3.85 -16.24
CA GLU A 68 2.01 -2.62 -15.50
C GLU A 68 0.80 -1.68 -15.33
N VAL A 69 -0.06 -1.58 -16.35
CA VAL A 69 -1.25 -0.73 -16.31
C VAL A 69 -2.30 -1.32 -15.36
N ILE A 70 -2.47 -2.65 -15.40
CA ILE A 70 -3.43 -3.34 -14.53
C ILE A 70 -2.97 -3.32 -13.08
N ASP A 71 -1.69 -3.56 -12.81
CA ASP A 71 -1.12 -3.52 -11.47
C ASP A 71 -1.28 -2.12 -10.85
N THR A 72 -1.00 -1.06 -11.63
CA THR A 72 -1.22 0.33 -11.20
C THR A 72 -2.69 0.63 -10.95
N TRP A 73 -3.58 0.11 -11.80
CA TRP A 73 -5.02 0.31 -11.63
C TRP A 73 -5.57 -0.42 -10.40
N CYS A 74 -5.16 -1.68 -10.18
CA CYS A 74 -5.48 -2.45 -8.97
C CYS A 74 -4.95 -1.78 -7.69
N TRP A 75 -3.78 -1.16 -7.79
CA TRP A 75 -3.17 -0.44 -6.67
C TRP A 75 -3.99 0.80 -6.27
N ILE A 76 -4.50 1.56 -7.24
CA ILE A 76 -5.28 2.79 -7.00
C ILE A 76 -6.76 2.48 -6.71
N HIS A 77 -7.32 1.50 -7.41
CA HIS A 77 -8.72 1.10 -7.33
C HIS A 77 -8.85 -0.33 -6.82
N SER A 78 -9.52 -0.52 -5.68
CA SER A 78 -9.84 -1.84 -5.16
C SER A 78 -10.91 -2.51 -6.03
N THR A 79 -10.49 -3.18 -7.09
CA THR A 79 -11.37 -3.82 -8.05
C THR A 79 -11.43 -5.31 -7.78
N TYR A 80 -12.59 -5.89 -8.02
CA TYR A 80 -12.86 -7.30 -7.76
C TYR A 80 -13.62 -7.89 -8.94
N THR A 81 -13.29 -9.13 -9.27
CA THR A 81 -13.97 -9.87 -10.32
C THR A 81 -15.23 -10.51 -9.77
N VAL A 82 -16.34 -10.37 -10.49
CA VAL A 82 -17.62 -11.03 -10.15
C VAL A 82 -17.60 -12.45 -10.71
N GLN A 83 -17.66 -13.47 -9.85
CA GLN A 83 -17.51 -14.86 -10.27
C GLN A 83 -18.63 -15.28 -11.24
N ALA A 84 -19.87 -14.83 -10.98
CA ALA A 84 -21.02 -15.11 -11.83
C ALA A 84 -20.96 -14.46 -13.22
N ALA A 85 -20.04 -13.51 -13.45
CA ALA A 85 -19.89 -12.79 -14.71
C ALA A 85 -18.96 -13.50 -15.70
N PHE A 86 -18.25 -14.55 -15.30
CA PHE A 86 -17.39 -15.31 -16.21
C PHE A 86 -18.17 -16.23 -17.15
N THR A 87 -19.35 -16.70 -16.74
CA THR A 87 -20.20 -17.61 -17.54
C THR A 87 -21.23 -16.89 -18.42
N ARG A 88 -21.29 -15.55 -18.35
CA ARG A 88 -22.27 -14.75 -19.11
C ARG A 88 -21.76 -14.39 -20.49
N LYS A 89 -22.68 -14.11 -21.43
CA LYS A 89 -22.30 -13.76 -22.80
C LYS A 89 -21.75 -12.33 -22.87
N VAL A 90 -20.51 -12.23 -23.33
CA VAL A 90 -19.81 -10.94 -23.56
C VAL A 90 -20.49 -10.18 -24.71
N GLY A 91 -20.74 -8.89 -24.50
CA GLY A 91 -21.34 -7.98 -25.49
C GLY A 91 -22.88 -7.93 -25.47
N VAL A 92 -23.54 -8.76 -24.65
CA VAL A 92 -25.00 -8.71 -24.42
C VAL A 92 -25.28 -8.55 -22.93
N ASP A 93 -24.84 -9.53 -22.12
CA ASP A 93 -25.12 -9.58 -20.69
C ASP A 93 -24.00 -8.93 -19.85
N VAL A 94 -22.75 -9.00 -20.32
CA VAL A 94 -21.58 -8.42 -19.64
C VAL A 94 -20.65 -7.72 -20.64
N PRO A 95 -20.02 -6.59 -20.26
CA PRO A 95 -19.05 -5.89 -21.11
C PRO A 95 -17.73 -6.65 -21.25
N TYR A 96 -17.30 -7.40 -20.21
CA TYR A 96 -16.08 -8.20 -20.21
C TYR A 96 -16.21 -9.35 -19.18
N PRO A 97 -15.58 -10.52 -19.39
CA PRO A 97 -15.61 -11.61 -18.42
C PRO A 97 -15.17 -11.16 -17.01
N GLY A 98 -16.00 -11.42 -16.00
CA GLY A 98 -15.72 -11.03 -14.62
C GLY A 98 -16.04 -9.56 -14.26
N VAL A 99 -16.48 -8.74 -15.23
CA VAL A 99 -16.91 -7.35 -15.02
C VAL A 99 -18.43 -7.26 -15.10
N ASP A 100 -19.08 -7.11 -13.95
CA ASP A 100 -20.52 -6.94 -13.85
C ASP A 100 -20.90 -6.12 -12.61
N ASN A 101 -22.13 -5.60 -12.59
CA ASN A 101 -22.67 -5.00 -11.38
C ASN A 101 -23.03 -6.09 -10.36
N THR A 102 -22.75 -5.84 -9.10
CA THR A 102 -23.22 -6.69 -7.99
C THR A 102 -24.65 -6.40 -7.57
N ARG A 103 -25.29 -5.40 -8.21
CA ARG A 103 -26.63 -4.92 -7.89
C ARG A 103 -27.67 -5.73 -8.66
N GLY A 104 -27.86 -6.97 -8.25
CA GLY A 104 -28.85 -7.89 -8.82
C GLY A 104 -28.34 -9.32 -9.06
N GLY A 105 -27.04 -9.57 -8.86
CA GLY A 105 -26.41 -10.89 -8.97
C GLY A 105 -26.55 -11.75 -7.71
N ASN A 106 -25.86 -12.89 -7.71
CA ASN A 106 -25.80 -13.82 -6.58
C ASN A 106 -25.35 -13.06 -5.30
N PRO A 107 -26.04 -13.20 -4.15
CA PRO A 107 -25.65 -12.53 -2.90
C PRO A 107 -24.19 -12.83 -2.48
N ALA A 108 -23.61 -13.95 -2.93
CA ALA A 108 -22.20 -14.28 -2.71
C ALA A 108 -21.21 -13.29 -3.36
N ASP A 109 -21.59 -12.65 -4.47
CA ASP A 109 -20.73 -11.70 -5.17
C ASP A 109 -20.86 -10.27 -4.60
N ARG A 110 -21.90 -9.99 -3.80
CA ARG A 110 -22.22 -8.64 -3.32
C ARG A 110 -21.19 -8.15 -2.30
N ARG A 111 -20.39 -7.15 -2.66
CA ARG A 111 -19.57 -6.42 -1.68
C ARG A 111 -20.45 -5.58 -0.75
N VAL A 112 -20.43 -5.91 0.53
CA VAL A 112 -21.01 -5.10 1.60
C VAL A 112 -19.88 -4.35 2.29
N TYR A 113 -19.80 -3.05 2.08
CA TYR A 113 -18.89 -2.19 2.85
C TYR A 113 -19.53 -1.94 4.21
N ARG A 114 -18.98 -2.56 5.26
CA ARG A 114 -19.36 -2.23 6.64
C ARG A 114 -18.66 -0.91 6.99
N PHE A 115 -19.40 0.19 6.91
CA PHE A 115 -18.97 1.42 7.54
C PHE A 115 -19.26 1.27 9.04
N TYR A 116 -18.19 1.36 9.84
CA TYR A 116 -18.30 1.44 11.30
C TYR A 116 -18.87 2.80 11.69
#